data_AF-A0A4Q3UTR1-F1
#
_entry.id   AF-A0A4Q3UTR1-F1
#
_cell.length_a   1.000
_cell.length_b   1.000
_cell.length_c   1.000
_cell.angle_alpha   90.00
_cell.angle_beta   90.00
_cell.angle_gamma   90.00
#
_symmetry.space_group_name_H-M   'P 1'
#
loop_
_entity.id
_entity.type
_entity.pdbx_description
1 polymer ?
#
loop_
_entity_poly.entity_id
_entity_poly.type
_entity_poly.pdbx_seq_one_letter_code
_entity_poly.pdbx_strand_id
1 'polypeptide(L)'
;MNKYVVITIDVEPDCSPNWTYSNPLTFKGVQEGIGKILQPLFNKYSFTPTYLINNVVLEDGGSINAFKNLDGNFELGTHLHPEFIEPQKTEFNYAGKKGEANCCFYPPDIEFEKIKNITALFERQFGYSPTSFRAGRFSAGSNTIDSLKKLNYKVDTSVTPNVRWDDRTREKAVDFRGAPAQPYRIESANLKEERSTAQLLEVPLSIILSKLSLAAYIT
;
A
#
# COMPACT_ATOMS: atom_id res chain seq x y z
N MET A 1 -3.44 -27.06 -11.57
CA MET A 1 -3.04 -25.65 -11.47
C MET A 1 -3.10 -25.29 -9.99
N ASN A 2 -1.99 -24.84 -9.42
CA ASN A 2 -1.98 -24.43 -8.01
C ASN A 2 -2.77 -23.13 -7.86
N LYS A 3 -3.59 -23.03 -6.82
CA LYS A 3 -4.28 -21.80 -6.45
C LYS A 3 -3.57 -21.21 -5.25
N TYR A 4 -3.21 -19.94 -5.35
CA TYR A 4 -2.58 -19.19 -4.27
C TYR A 4 -3.57 -18.16 -3.74
N VAL A 5 -3.58 -17.97 -2.42
CA VAL A 5 -4.32 -16.91 -1.75
C VAL A 5 -3.32 -16.14 -0.92
N VAL A 6 -3.27 -14.83 -1.13
CA VAL A 6 -2.43 -13.91 -0.36
C VAL A 6 -3.37 -12.93 0.33
N ILE A 7 -3.10 -12.68 1.61
CA ILE A 7 -3.86 -11.72 2.41
C ILE A 7 -2.94 -10.55 2.69
N THR A 8 -3.29 -9.38 2.16
CA THR A 8 -2.57 -8.13 2.43
C THR A 8 -3.48 -7.17 3.19
N ILE A 9 -2.95 -6.46 4.17
CA ILE A 9 -3.70 -5.45 4.94
C ILE A 9 -2.96 -4.12 4.85
N ASP A 10 -3.66 -3.09 4.39
CA ASP A 10 -3.16 -1.71 4.44
C ASP A 10 -3.31 -1.20 5.87
N VAL A 11 -2.17 -0.95 6.50
CA VAL A 11 -2.12 -0.53 7.90
C VAL A 11 -1.97 0.99 7.93
N GLU A 12 -3.10 1.64 8.22
CA GLU A 12 -3.24 3.09 8.34
C GLU A 12 -3.72 3.48 9.76
N PRO A 13 -3.62 4.76 10.15
CA PRO A 13 -4.28 5.25 11.36
C PRO A 13 -5.78 4.95 11.36
N ASP A 14 -6.38 4.88 12.56
CA ASP A 14 -7.83 4.74 12.66
C ASP A 14 -8.52 5.87 11.90
N CYS A 15 -9.51 5.53 11.09
CA CYS A 15 -10.20 6.49 10.25
C CYS A 15 -11.71 6.28 10.27
N SER A 16 -12.43 7.35 9.89
CA SER A 16 -13.86 7.29 9.61
C SER A 16 -14.13 6.53 8.30
N PRO A 17 -15.38 6.13 8.00
CA PRO A 17 -15.74 5.52 6.72
C PRO A 17 -15.42 6.35 5.48
N ASN A 18 -15.19 7.66 5.65
CA ASN A 18 -14.80 8.58 4.58
C ASN A 18 -13.28 8.79 4.49
N TRP A 19 -12.49 7.91 5.13
CA TRP A 19 -11.03 7.91 5.14
C TRP A 19 -10.37 9.08 5.86
N THR A 20 -11.13 9.88 6.63
CA THR A 20 -10.55 10.90 7.53
C THR A 20 -9.95 10.22 8.76
N TYR A 21 -8.65 10.42 8.99
CA TYR A 21 -7.95 9.96 10.19
C TYR A 21 -8.57 10.57 11.46
N SER A 22 -8.55 9.80 12.55
CA SER A 22 -9.08 10.24 13.83
C SER A 22 -8.40 11.52 14.33
N ASN A 23 -9.14 12.30 15.11
CA ASN A 23 -8.63 13.51 15.76
C ASN A 23 -9.08 13.51 17.24
N PRO A 24 -8.18 13.21 18.20
CA PRO A 24 -6.75 12.93 18.02
C PRO A 24 -6.49 11.62 17.26
N LEU A 25 -5.28 11.47 16.71
CA LEU A 25 -4.86 10.22 16.05
C LEU A 25 -4.93 9.05 17.03
N THR A 26 -5.39 7.92 16.53
CA THR A 26 -5.46 6.66 17.25
C THR A 26 -5.06 5.52 16.32
N PHE A 27 -4.59 4.42 16.91
CA PHE A 27 -4.02 3.28 16.19
C PHE A 27 -4.63 1.95 16.68
N LYS A 28 -5.86 1.98 17.20
CA LYS A 28 -6.55 0.79 17.74
C LYS A 28 -6.66 -0.32 16.70
N GLY A 29 -6.76 0.01 15.42
CA GLY A 29 -6.68 -0.95 14.32
C GLY A 29 -5.40 -1.79 14.36
N VAL A 30 -4.27 -1.20 14.78
CA VAL A 30 -3.01 -1.93 14.99
C VAL A 30 -3.04 -2.74 16.29
N GLN A 31 -3.32 -2.10 17.43
CA GLN A 31 -3.17 -2.78 18.73
C GLN A 31 -4.28 -3.82 19.00
N GLU A 32 -5.51 -3.53 18.61
CA GLU A 32 -6.67 -4.40 18.84
C GLU A 32 -7.02 -5.19 17.58
N GLY A 33 -7.18 -4.50 16.44
CA GLY A 33 -7.55 -5.13 15.16
C GLY A 33 -6.52 -6.16 14.72
N ILE A 34 -5.26 -5.76 14.54
CA ILE A 34 -4.19 -6.67 14.15
C ILE A 34 -3.75 -7.54 15.33
N GLY A 35 -3.34 -6.91 16.43
CA GLY A 35 -2.70 -7.60 17.55
C GLY A 35 -3.57 -8.62 18.28
N LYS A 36 -4.87 -8.32 18.49
CA LYS A 36 -5.75 -9.17 19.31
C LYS A 36 -6.75 -9.99 18.49
N ILE A 37 -7.02 -9.61 17.25
CA ILE A 37 -8.07 -10.23 16.43
C ILE A 37 -7.47 -10.93 15.21
N LEU A 38 -6.88 -10.17 14.28
CA LEU A 38 -6.49 -10.70 12.96
C LEU A 38 -5.28 -11.62 13.03
N GLN A 39 -4.18 -11.23 13.68
CA GLN A 39 -3.00 -12.12 13.75
C GLN A 39 -3.30 -13.42 14.51
N PRO A 40 -3.98 -13.42 15.67
CA PRO A 40 -4.39 -14.67 16.32
C PRO A 40 -5.27 -15.55 15.43
N LEU A 41 -6.16 -14.94 14.63
CA LEU A 41 -6.98 -15.66 13.65
C LEU A 41 -6.12 -16.28 12.54
N PHE A 42 -5.15 -15.54 12.00
CA PHE A 42 -4.24 -16.05 10.98
C PHE A 42 -3.35 -17.17 11.52
N ASN A 43 -2.83 -17.02 12.74
CA ASN A 43 -2.06 -18.06 13.43
C ASN A 43 -2.89 -19.35 13.58
N LYS A 44 -4.14 -19.23 14.02
CA LYS A 44 -5.06 -20.38 14.17
C LYS A 44 -5.25 -21.16 12.87
N TYR A 45 -5.28 -20.47 11.74
CA TYR A 45 -5.50 -21.10 10.42
C TYR A 45 -4.22 -21.24 9.58
N SER A 46 -3.05 -20.98 10.17
CA SER A 46 -1.74 -21.04 9.48
C SER A 46 -1.66 -20.17 8.22
N PHE A 47 -2.31 -19.01 8.22
CA PHE A 47 -2.11 -17.99 7.18
C PHE A 47 -0.91 -17.11 7.53
N THR A 48 -0.16 -16.70 6.51
CA THR A 48 0.92 -15.72 6.62
C THR A 48 0.48 -14.44 5.90
N PRO A 49 -0.04 -13.42 6.62
CA PRO A 49 -0.46 -12.16 6.01
C PRO A 49 0.75 -11.28 5.70
N THR A 50 0.55 -10.34 4.79
CA THR A 50 1.45 -9.19 4.58
C THR A 50 0.79 -7.92 5.11
N TYR A 51 1.41 -7.26 6.08
CA TYR A 51 1.00 -5.97 6.60
C TYR A 51 1.76 -4.85 5.89
N LEU A 52 1.06 -4.02 5.12
CA LEU A 52 1.63 -2.91 4.36
C LEU A 52 1.47 -1.64 5.18
N ILE A 53 2.55 -1.21 5.84
CA ILE A 53 2.50 -0.17 6.88
C ILE A 53 2.70 1.20 6.27
N ASN A 54 1.76 2.11 6.54
CA ASN A 54 1.88 3.47 6.04
C ASN A 54 2.89 4.31 6.83
N ASN A 55 3.39 5.38 6.21
CA ASN A 55 4.41 6.22 6.82
C ASN A 55 3.94 6.95 8.10
N VAL A 56 2.63 7.11 8.33
CA VAL A 56 2.10 7.68 9.59
C VAL A 56 2.16 6.65 10.71
N VAL A 57 1.79 5.39 10.44
CA VAL A 57 1.90 4.27 11.39
C VAL A 57 3.37 3.96 11.68
N LEU A 58 4.26 4.11 10.69
CA LEU A 58 5.71 3.95 10.88
C LEU A 58 6.34 5.00 11.80
N GLU A 59 5.67 6.15 12.02
CA GLU A 59 6.09 7.18 12.96
C GLU A 59 5.51 6.98 14.37
N ASP A 60 4.54 6.09 14.56
CA ASP A 60 3.94 5.79 15.87
C ASP A 60 4.69 4.67 16.61
N GLY A 61 5.38 5.04 17.69
CA GLY A 61 6.14 4.09 18.52
C GLY A 61 5.28 2.98 19.14
N GLY A 62 4.00 3.26 19.44
CA GLY A 62 3.07 2.26 19.97
C GLY A 62 2.77 1.16 18.95
N SER A 63 2.52 1.53 17.70
CA SER A 63 2.29 0.62 16.58
C SER A 63 3.54 -0.18 16.22
N ILE A 64 4.71 0.45 16.19
CA ILE A 64 5.99 -0.26 15.96
C ILE A 64 6.23 -1.29 17.05
N ASN A 65 6.01 -0.94 18.32
CA ASN A 65 6.14 -1.89 19.43
C ASN A 65 5.12 -3.03 19.32
N ALA A 66 3.90 -2.76 18.86
CA ALA A 66 2.90 -3.80 18.65
C ALA A 66 3.37 -4.83 17.61
N PHE A 67 3.92 -4.38 16.47
CA PHE A 67 4.45 -5.30 15.44
C PHE A 67 5.71 -6.05 15.88
N LYS A 68 6.62 -5.40 16.62
CA LYS A 68 7.84 -6.06 17.14
C LYS A 68 7.55 -7.18 18.13
N ASN A 69 6.43 -7.09 18.86
CA ASN A 69 6.00 -8.08 19.84
C ASN A 69 4.85 -8.97 19.31
N LEU A 70 4.56 -8.92 18.01
CA LEU A 70 3.48 -9.70 17.42
C LEU A 70 3.95 -11.14 17.18
N ASP A 71 3.18 -12.11 17.68
CA ASP A 71 3.52 -13.53 17.53
C ASP A 71 2.99 -14.12 16.21
N GLY A 72 3.74 -15.05 15.64
CA GLY A 72 3.37 -15.83 14.46
C GLY A 72 4.13 -15.43 13.19
N ASN A 73 3.66 -15.94 12.05
CA ASN A 73 4.29 -15.67 10.76
C ASN A 73 3.53 -14.58 10.03
N PHE A 74 4.23 -13.53 9.62
CA PHE A 74 3.71 -12.44 8.78
C PHE A 74 4.89 -11.75 8.05
N GLU A 75 4.57 -11.06 6.96
CA GLU A 75 5.48 -10.13 6.29
C GLU A 75 5.11 -8.69 6.66
N LEU A 76 6.10 -7.82 6.82
CA LEU A 76 5.89 -6.37 6.86
C LEU A 76 6.42 -5.73 5.58
N GLY A 77 5.61 -4.88 4.96
CA GLY A 77 5.98 -4.07 3.80
C GLY A 77 5.57 -2.62 3.99
N THR A 78 5.71 -1.81 2.94
CA THR A 78 5.44 -0.36 2.99
C THR A 78 4.22 0.04 2.20
N HIS A 79 3.44 0.97 2.75
CA HIS A 79 2.29 1.59 2.09
C HIS A 79 2.48 3.11 1.98
N LEU A 80 2.70 3.66 0.79
CA LEU A 80 3.09 5.08 0.69
C LEU A 80 1.90 6.02 0.48
N HIS A 81 1.68 6.94 1.41
CA HIS A 81 0.88 8.16 1.20
C HIS A 81 1.81 9.36 1.04
N PRO A 82 2.03 9.84 -0.20
CA PRO A 82 3.14 10.73 -0.51
C PRO A 82 3.05 12.12 0.12
N GLU A 83 1.86 12.63 0.46
CA GLU A 83 1.67 13.92 1.14
C GLU A 83 2.28 13.99 2.55
N PHE A 84 2.49 12.83 3.16
CA PHE A 84 2.92 12.69 4.55
C PHE A 84 4.43 12.41 4.69
N ILE A 85 5.18 12.39 3.58
CA ILE A 85 6.62 12.12 3.59
C ILE A 85 7.39 13.09 2.69
N GLU A 86 8.60 13.46 3.11
CA GLU A 86 9.52 14.25 2.30
C GLU A 86 10.02 13.46 1.08
N PRO A 87 10.52 14.12 0.02
CA PRO A 87 10.52 15.58 -0.22
C PRO A 87 9.13 16.14 -0.53
N GLN A 88 8.91 17.45 -0.35
CA GLN A 88 7.62 18.11 -0.61
C GLN A 88 6.47 17.51 0.22
N LYS A 89 6.72 17.29 1.51
CA LYS A 89 5.65 16.94 2.46
C LYS A 89 4.68 18.11 2.56
N THR A 90 3.39 17.86 2.33
CA THR A 90 2.34 18.89 2.37
C THR A 90 1.54 18.86 3.66
N GLU A 91 1.55 17.73 4.38
CA GLU A 91 0.78 17.54 5.60
C GLU A 91 1.69 17.13 6.76
N PHE A 92 1.78 18.00 7.78
CA PHE A 92 2.65 17.82 8.95
C PHE A 92 1.90 17.42 10.23
N ASN A 93 0.59 17.68 10.27
CA ASN A 93 -0.29 17.21 11.34
C ASN A 93 -1.36 16.30 10.70
N TYR A 94 -1.29 15.01 10.98
CA TYR A 94 -2.13 14.01 10.31
C TYR A 94 -3.54 13.90 10.90
N ALA A 95 -3.77 14.39 12.13
CA ALA A 95 -5.05 14.27 12.80
C ALA A 95 -6.15 14.98 12.01
N GLY A 96 -7.24 14.28 11.69
CA GLY A 96 -8.34 14.82 10.89
C GLY A 96 -8.01 15.01 9.40
N LYS A 97 -6.89 14.50 8.91
CA LYS A 97 -6.50 14.54 7.49
C LYS A 97 -6.91 13.27 6.74
N LYS A 98 -6.70 13.27 5.43
CA LYS A 98 -6.94 12.15 4.53
C LYS A 98 -5.72 11.94 3.63
N GLY A 99 -5.46 10.69 3.29
CA GLY A 99 -4.56 10.35 2.18
C GLY A 99 -5.26 10.56 0.83
N GLU A 100 -4.99 11.66 0.15
CA GLU A 100 -5.59 12.04 -1.13
C GLU A 100 -4.59 12.14 -2.28
N ALA A 101 -3.30 12.29 -2.00
CA ALA A 101 -2.26 12.37 -3.02
C ALA A 101 -1.98 11.02 -3.68
N ASN A 102 -1.42 11.07 -4.89
CA ASN A 102 -1.23 9.91 -5.75
C ASN A 102 0.24 9.81 -6.15
N CYS A 103 0.88 8.65 -5.95
CA CYS A 103 2.31 8.45 -6.21
C CYS A 103 2.66 8.81 -7.66
N CYS A 104 1.91 8.29 -8.63
CA CYS A 104 2.16 8.47 -10.06
C CYS A 104 2.02 9.90 -10.61
N PHE A 105 1.67 10.89 -9.80
CA PHE A 105 1.56 12.30 -10.22
C PHE A 105 2.78 13.14 -9.82
N TYR A 106 3.69 12.59 -9.02
CA TYR A 106 4.92 13.28 -8.68
C TYR A 106 5.95 13.19 -9.82
N PRO A 107 6.84 14.19 -9.94
CA PRO A 107 8.02 14.08 -10.79
C PRO A 107 8.85 12.84 -10.44
N PRO A 108 9.49 12.16 -11.42
CA PRO A 108 10.16 10.87 -11.19
C PRO A 108 11.21 10.88 -10.07
N ASP A 109 11.95 11.97 -9.92
CA ASP A 109 12.97 12.18 -8.89
C ASP A 109 12.34 12.37 -7.49
N ILE A 110 11.27 13.17 -7.41
CA ILE A 110 10.50 13.38 -6.18
C ILE A 110 9.83 12.07 -5.74
N GLU A 111 9.21 11.35 -6.66
CA GLU A 111 8.58 10.05 -6.39
C GLU A 111 9.60 9.02 -5.87
N PHE A 112 10.77 8.93 -6.52
CA PHE A 112 11.85 8.05 -6.08
C PHE A 112 12.30 8.36 -4.65
N GLU A 113 12.59 9.63 -4.34
CA GLU A 113 13.04 10.01 -3.00
C GLU A 113 11.96 9.78 -1.93
N LYS A 114 10.67 9.96 -2.25
CA LYS A 114 9.57 9.60 -1.32
C LYS A 114 9.54 8.10 -1.02
N ILE A 115 9.67 7.23 -2.05
CA ILE A 115 9.70 5.78 -1.86
C ILE A 115 10.96 5.36 -1.09
N LYS A 116 12.10 5.97 -1.39
CA LYS A 116 13.35 5.75 -0.64
C LYS A 116 13.22 6.18 0.82
N ASN A 117 12.55 7.29 1.10
CA ASN A 117 12.36 7.77 2.46
C ASN A 117 11.45 6.87 3.30
N ILE A 118 10.35 6.33 2.74
CA ILE A 118 9.52 5.36 3.46
C ILE A 118 10.27 4.03 3.66
N THR A 119 11.08 3.62 2.68
CA THR A 119 11.97 2.45 2.79
C THR A 119 12.96 2.63 3.95
N ALA A 120 13.67 3.76 4.00
CA ALA A 120 14.61 4.06 5.07
C ALA A 120 13.92 4.22 6.43
N LEU A 121 12.69 4.75 6.47
CA LEU A 121 11.89 4.83 7.69
C LEU A 121 11.55 3.42 8.19
N PHE A 122 11.09 2.53 7.32
CA PHE A 122 10.83 1.13 7.65
C PHE A 122 12.09 0.44 8.20
N GLU A 123 13.22 0.58 7.51
CA GLU A 123 14.51 -0.01 7.92
C GLU A 123 14.94 0.45 9.31
N ARG A 124 14.78 1.75 9.63
CA ARG A 124 15.05 2.28 10.97
C ARG A 124 14.18 1.63 12.04
N GLN A 125 12.92 1.30 11.72
CA GLN A 125 12.01 0.71 12.70
C GLN A 125 12.25 -0.78 12.90
N PHE A 126 12.47 -1.54 11.82
CA PHE A 126 12.49 -3.01 11.88
C PHE A 126 13.86 -3.65 11.66
N GLY A 127 14.86 -2.90 11.22
CA GLY A 127 16.24 -3.38 11.05
C GLY A 127 16.50 -4.20 9.78
N TYR A 128 15.55 -4.25 8.84
CA TYR A 128 15.70 -4.92 7.55
C TYR A 128 14.94 -4.16 6.45
N SER A 129 15.29 -4.41 5.18
CA SER A 129 14.65 -3.77 4.03
C SER A 129 13.31 -4.45 3.68
N PRO A 130 12.24 -3.67 3.41
CA PRO A 130 10.95 -4.22 2.99
C PRO A 130 11.03 -4.82 1.58
N THR A 131 10.23 -5.85 1.32
CA THR A 131 10.18 -6.53 0.00
C THR A 131 8.89 -6.30 -0.78
N SER A 132 7.83 -5.90 -0.09
CA SER A 132 6.50 -5.64 -0.67
C SER A 132 6.09 -4.19 -0.50
N PHE A 133 5.49 -3.62 -1.55
CA PHE A 133 5.04 -2.25 -1.60
C PHE A 133 3.59 -2.14 -2.08
N ARG A 134 2.88 -1.13 -1.59
CA ARG A 134 1.62 -0.66 -2.18
C ARG A 134 1.57 0.86 -2.19
N ALA A 135 1.25 1.44 -3.34
CA ALA A 135 0.95 2.86 -3.45
C ALA A 135 -0.39 3.18 -2.77
N GLY A 136 -0.42 4.24 -1.96
CA GLY A 136 -1.63 4.87 -1.46
C GLY A 136 -2.63 5.08 -2.59
N ARG A 137 -3.91 4.78 -2.33
CA ARG A 137 -4.99 4.91 -3.31
C ARG A 137 -4.77 4.14 -4.62
N PHE A 138 -4.00 3.06 -4.60
CA PHE A 138 -3.68 2.25 -5.78
C PHE A 138 -3.11 3.12 -6.91
N SER A 139 -2.17 4.01 -6.60
CA SER A 139 -1.69 5.04 -7.53
C SER A 139 -0.28 4.80 -8.04
N ALA A 140 0.11 3.54 -8.22
CA ALA A 140 1.41 3.21 -8.82
C ALA A 140 1.43 3.53 -10.32
N GLY A 141 2.56 4.04 -10.80
CA GLY A 141 2.85 4.31 -12.20
C GLY A 141 4.22 3.78 -12.62
N SER A 142 4.65 4.12 -13.84
CA SER A 142 5.95 3.68 -14.40
C SER A 142 7.13 4.03 -13.50
N ASN A 143 7.15 5.25 -12.97
CA ASN A 143 8.19 5.74 -12.08
C ASN A 143 8.20 4.99 -10.75
N THR A 144 7.03 4.54 -10.27
CA THR A 144 6.91 3.73 -9.06
C THR A 144 7.65 2.42 -9.27
N ILE A 145 7.35 1.74 -10.39
CA ILE A 145 7.97 0.45 -10.74
C ILE A 145 9.50 0.57 -10.89
N ASP A 146 9.98 1.63 -11.53
CA ASP A 146 11.42 1.91 -11.64
C ASP A 146 12.07 2.14 -10.27
N SER A 147 11.39 2.87 -9.39
CA SER A 147 11.88 3.17 -8.04
C SER A 147 11.94 1.92 -7.18
N LEU A 148 10.90 1.08 -7.22
CA LEU A 148 10.84 -0.20 -6.51
C LEU A 148 11.97 -1.14 -6.92
N LYS A 149 12.25 -1.24 -8.22
CA LYS A 149 13.39 -2.02 -8.74
C LYS A 149 14.73 -1.51 -8.19
N LYS A 150 14.97 -0.20 -8.25
CA LYS A 150 16.21 0.42 -7.75
C LYS A 150 16.40 0.23 -6.24
N LEU A 151 15.30 0.18 -5.49
CA LEU A 151 15.28 -0.01 -4.04
C LEU A 151 15.16 -1.49 -3.63
N ASN A 152 15.30 -2.42 -4.58
CA ASN A 152 15.30 -3.87 -4.37
C ASN A 152 13.99 -4.50 -3.86
N TYR A 153 12.85 -3.80 -3.95
CA TYR A 153 11.54 -4.42 -3.75
C TYR A 153 11.33 -5.59 -4.71
N LYS A 154 10.56 -6.58 -4.27
CA LYS A 154 10.26 -7.81 -5.03
C LYS A 154 8.83 -7.85 -5.50
N VAL A 155 7.92 -7.19 -4.78
CA VAL A 155 6.49 -7.21 -5.05
C VAL A 155 5.92 -5.79 -5.05
N ASP A 156 5.18 -5.46 -6.09
CA ASP A 156 4.15 -4.41 -6.07
C ASP A 156 2.77 -5.09 -5.99
N THR A 157 1.83 -4.43 -5.34
CA THR A 157 0.44 -4.90 -5.23
C THR A 157 -0.53 -3.73 -5.33
N SER A 158 -0.19 -2.80 -6.22
CA SER A 158 -0.93 -1.56 -6.43
C SER A 158 -1.93 -1.65 -7.58
N VAL A 159 -1.81 -2.65 -8.47
CA VAL A 159 -2.67 -2.77 -9.63
C VAL A 159 -4.01 -3.38 -9.24
N THR A 160 -5.09 -2.73 -9.71
CA THR A 160 -6.47 -3.17 -9.48
C THR A 160 -7.15 -3.49 -10.82
N PRO A 161 -7.05 -4.71 -11.33
CA PRO A 161 -7.56 -5.08 -12.65
C PRO A 161 -9.03 -4.72 -12.84
N ASN A 162 -9.37 -4.30 -14.07
CA ASN A 162 -10.71 -3.87 -14.48
C ASN A 162 -11.21 -2.57 -13.84
N VAL A 163 -10.40 -1.88 -13.04
CA VAL A 163 -10.79 -0.62 -12.39
C VAL A 163 -10.10 0.58 -13.04
N ARG A 164 -10.87 1.65 -13.21
CA ARG A 164 -10.39 2.99 -13.54
C ARG A 164 -10.78 3.93 -12.41
N TRP A 165 -9.78 4.42 -11.69
CA TRP A 165 -9.96 5.37 -10.60
C TRP A 165 -9.98 6.79 -11.16
N ASP A 166 -11.14 7.45 -11.11
CA ASP A 166 -11.37 8.78 -11.70
C ASP A 166 -12.26 9.63 -10.77
N ASP A 167 -12.01 9.53 -9.46
CA ASP A 167 -12.71 10.34 -8.48
C ASP A 167 -12.20 11.78 -8.47
N ARG A 168 -13.03 12.72 -7.98
CA ARG A 168 -12.75 14.18 -8.05
C ARG A 168 -11.50 14.65 -7.33
N THR A 169 -10.90 13.82 -6.48
CA THR A 169 -9.68 14.17 -5.73
C THR A 169 -8.41 13.83 -6.51
N ARG A 170 -8.51 13.22 -7.70
CA ARG A 170 -7.36 12.92 -8.57
C ARG A 170 -7.20 13.96 -9.66
N GLU A 171 -5.95 14.30 -9.96
CA GLU A 171 -5.59 15.19 -11.08
C GLU A 171 -5.97 14.60 -12.45
N LYS A 172 -5.86 13.27 -12.57
CA LYS A 172 -6.24 12.49 -13.75
C LYS A 172 -6.59 11.06 -13.35
N ALA A 173 -7.25 10.33 -14.24
CA ALA A 173 -7.59 8.94 -13.97
C ALA A 173 -6.35 8.04 -13.84
N VAL A 174 -6.35 7.14 -12.86
CA VAL A 174 -5.43 6.00 -12.77
C VAL A 174 -6.17 4.77 -13.29
N ASP A 175 -5.74 4.26 -14.45
CA ASP A 175 -6.50 3.27 -15.21
C ASP A 175 -5.76 1.93 -15.27
N PHE A 176 -6.29 0.91 -14.61
CA PHE A 176 -5.79 -0.46 -14.64
C PHE A 176 -6.70 -1.43 -15.43
N ARG A 177 -7.65 -0.90 -16.20
CA ARG A 177 -8.41 -1.72 -17.15
C ARG A 177 -7.44 -2.33 -18.16
N GLY A 178 -7.58 -3.63 -18.40
CA GLY A 178 -6.69 -4.41 -19.26
C GLY A 178 -5.45 -4.97 -18.57
N ALA A 179 -5.19 -4.65 -17.29
CA ALA A 179 -4.11 -5.29 -16.55
C ALA A 179 -4.43 -6.77 -16.25
N PRO A 180 -3.42 -7.66 -16.17
CA PRO A 180 -3.62 -9.06 -15.79
C PRO A 180 -4.28 -9.23 -14.42
N ALA A 181 -5.19 -10.19 -14.33
CA ALA A 181 -5.91 -10.53 -13.09
C ALA A 181 -5.21 -11.61 -12.23
N GLN A 182 -4.06 -12.11 -12.69
CA GLN A 182 -3.22 -13.07 -11.99
C GLN A 182 -1.83 -12.47 -11.82
N PRO A 183 -1.03 -12.90 -10.82
CA PRO A 183 0.33 -12.40 -10.63
C PRO A 183 1.16 -12.51 -11.91
N TYR A 184 1.93 -11.46 -12.21
CA TYR A 184 2.68 -11.31 -13.44
C TYR A 184 3.93 -10.46 -13.20
N ARG A 185 4.99 -10.70 -13.97
CA ARG A 185 6.21 -9.90 -13.87
C ARG A 185 6.02 -8.59 -14.63
N ILE A 186 6.26 -7.47 -13.97
CA ILE A 186 6.01 -6.13 -14.51
C ILE A 186 7.28 -5.35 -14.79
N GLU A 187 7.19 -4.50 -15.82
CA GLU A 187 8.24 -3.59 -16.23
C GLU A 187 7.65 -2.19 -16.42
N SER A 188 8.45 -1.17 -16.14
CA SER A 188 8.04 0.24 -16.01
C SER A 188 7.42 0.82 -17.29
N ALA A 189 7.75 0.27 -18.47
CA ALA A 189 7.21 0.73 -19.74
C ALA A 189 5.67 0.57 -19.83
N ASN A 190 5.12 -0.49 -19.25
CA ASN A 190 3.68 -0.73 -19.23
C ASN A 190 3.28 -1.65 -18.07
N LEU A 191 2.60 -1.09 -17.06
CA LEU A 191 2.09 -1.85 -15.91
C LEU A 191 1.01 -2.87 -16.29
N LYS A 192 0.46 -2.83 -17.51
CA LYS A 192 -0.61 -3.74 -17.96
C LYS A 192 -0.12 -4.92 -18.77
N GLU A 193 1.19 -5.07 -18.92
CA GLU A 193 1.78 -6.13 -19.73
C GLU A 193 2.76 -6.97 -18.93
N GLU A 194 2.70 -8.28 -19.13
CA GLU A 194 3.69 -9.20 -18.58
C GLU A 194 5.02 -9.10 -19.35
N ARG A 195 6.11 -9.12 -18.59
CA ARG A 195 7.48 -9.20 -19.08
C ARG A 195 8.21 -10.29 -18.31
N SER A 196 8.35 -11.47 -18.92
CA SER A 196 8.88 -12.68 -18.27
C SER A 196 10.29 -12.51 -17.68
N THR A 197 11.09 -11.58 -18.21
CA THR A 197 12.45 -11.26 -17.72
C THR A 197 12.48 -10.22 -16.61
N ALA A 198 11.34 -9.60 -16.27
CA ALA A 198 11.32 -8.53 -15.29
C ALA A 198 11.46 -9.05 -13.84
N GLN A 199 12.13 -8.28 -13.00
CA GLN A 199 12.49 -8.70 -11.64
C GLN A 199 11.35 -8.53 -10.63
N LEU A 200 10.48 -7.53 -10.85
CA LEU A 200 9.39 -7.18 -9.95
C LEU A 200 8.13 -7.97 -10.29
N LEU A 201 7.52 -8.59 -9.28
CA LEU A 201 6.23 -9.26 -9.40
C LEU A 201 5.11 -8.28 -9.05
N GLU A 202 4.14 -8.11 -9.93
CA GLU A 202 2.87 -7.50 -9.54
C GLU A 202 1.94 -8.60 -9.03
N VAL A 203 1.39 -8.41 -7.83
CA VAL A 203 0.32 -9.22 -7.27
C VAL A 203 -0.95 -8.38 -7.27
N PRO A 204 -1.76 -8.45 -8.34
CA PRO A 204 -2.91 -7.57 -8.50
C PRO A 204 -3.98 -7.85 -7.46
N LEU A 205 -4.68 -6.80 -7.03
CA LEU A 205 -5.77 -6.89 -6.09
C LEU A 205 -7.06 -7.39 -6.73
N SER A 206 -7.73 -8.30 -6.05
CA SER A 206 -9.11 -8.66 -6.38
C SER A 206 -10.06 -7.61 -5.81
N ILE A 207 -10.71 -6.83 -6.69
CA ILE A 207 -11.73 -5.87 -6.27
C ILE A 207 -13.12 -6.49 -6.37
N ILE A 208 -13.80 -6.55 -5.22
CA ILE A 208 -15.23 -6.84 -5.17
C ILE A 208 -15.97 -5.50 -5.19
N LEU A 209 -16.53 -5.15 -6.34
CA LEU A 209 -17.48 -4.04 -6.44
C LEU A 209 -18.78 -4.48 -5.76
N SER A 210 -19.04 -3.99 -4.54
CA SER A 210 -20.34 -4.22 -3.91
C SER A 210 -21.42 -3.39 -4.66
N LYS A 211 -22.67 -3.87 -4.70
CA LYS A 211 -23.77 -3.16 -5.41
C LYS A 211 -23.95 -1.69 -5.00
N LEU A 212 -23.49 -1.31 -3.82
CA LEU A 212 -23.51 0.08 -3.32
C LEU A 212 -22.48 1.00 -4.00
N SER A 213 -21.38 0.47 -4.56
CA SER A 213 -20.36 1.29 -5.24
C SER A 213 -20.68 1.53 -6.72
N LEU A 214 -21.53 0.71 -7.36
CA LEU A 214 -21.84 0.83 -8.80
C LEU A 214 -22.50 2.18 -9.16
N ALA A 215 -23.28 2.76 -8.25
CA ALA A 215 -23.97 4.02 -8.47
C ALA A 215 -23.02 5.24 -8.53
N ALA A 216 -21.79 5.12 -8.01
CA ALA A 216 -20.81 6.20 -8.00
C ALA A 216 -19.89 6.22 -9.24
N TYR A 217 -19.92 5.17 -10.08
CA TYR A 217 -19.00 5.00 -11.22
C TYR A 217 -19.72 4.90 -12.59
N ILE A 218 -21.04 5.09 -12.64
CA ILE A 218 -21.85 5.05 -13.89
C ILE A 218 -22.56 6.40 -14.16
N THR A 219 -21.96 7.53 -13.78
CA THR A 219 -22.44 8.86 -14.25
C THR A 219 -21.31 9.69 -14.79
#